data_AF-A0A3D1AX08-F1
#
_entry.id   AF-A0A3D1AX08-F1
#
_cell.length_a   1.000
_cell.length_b   1.000
_cell.length_c   1.000
_cell.angle_alpha   90.00
_cell.angle_beta   90.00
_cell.angle_gamma   90.00
#
_symmetry.space_group_name_H-M   'P 1'
#
loop_
_entity.id
_entity.type
_entity.pdbx_description
1 polymer ?
#
loop_
_entity_poly.entity_id
_entity_poly.type
_entity_poly.pdbx_seq_one_letter_code
_entity_poly.pdbx_strand_id
1 'polypeptide(L)' 'GDVIGSGTVGTGCGLELDRWVRRGDVMELSIERLGTLRNRVV' A
#
# COMPACT_ATOMS: atom_id res chain seq x y z
N GLY A 1 16.14 11.32 -11.79
CA GLY A 1 15.31 11.84 -10.70
C GLY A 1 15.10 10.69 -9.77
N ASP A 2 15.93 10.61 -8.74
CA ASP A 2 16.02 9.40 -7.92
C ASP A 2 14.81 9.34 -6.98
N VAL A 3 14.34 8.13 -6.69
CA VAL A 3 13.17 7.89 -5.85
C VAL A 3 13.58 6.99 -4.69
N ILE A 4 13.34 7.45 -3.47
CA ILE A 4 13.63 6.70 -2.24
C ILE A 4 12.31 6.25 -1.63
N GLY A 5 12.17 4.93 -1.41
CA GLY A 5 11.09 4.38 -0.59
C GLY A 5 11.48 4.47 0.89
N SER A 6 10.86 5.38 1.64
CA SER A 6 11.17 5.62 3.07
C SER A 6 10.75 4.48 4.01
N GLY A 7 10.06 3.45 3.49
CA GLY A 7 9.47 2.37 4.28
C GLY A 7 8.05 2.66 4.74
N THR A 8 7.48 1.69 5.46
CA THR A 8 6.13 1.75 6.04
C THR A 8 6.20 1.75 7.56
N VAL A 9 5.14 2.22 8.23
CA VAL A 9 4.94 1.98 9.66
C VAL A 9 4.63 0.50 9.91
N GLY A 10 4.85 0.02 11.13
CA GLY A 10 4.45 -1.33 11.54
C GLY A 10 2.93 -1.49 11.67
N THR A 11 2.53 -2.71 12.00
CA THR A 11 1.16 -3.20 12.28
C THR A 11 0.14 -3.13 11.13
N GLY A 12 0.57 -2.76 9.93
CA GLY A 12 -0.31 -2.55 8.78
C GLY A 12 -0.07 -3.47 7.59
N CYS A 13 0.97 -4.30 7.59
CA CYS A 13 1.25 -5.16 6.44
C CYS A 13 0.45 -6.47 6.49
N GLY A 14 0.34 -7.14 5.34
CA GLY A 14 -0.46 -8.37 5.22
C GLY A 14 -0.01 -9.49 6.16
N LEU A 15 1.28 -9.57 6.49
CA LEU A 15 1.82 -10.53 7.45
C LEU A 15 1.30 -10.28 8.87
N GLU A 16 1.24 -9.02 9.30
CA GLU A 16 0.82 -8.65 10.65
C GLU A 16 -0.70 -8.75 10.83
N LEU A 17 -1.44 -8.55 9.74
CA LEU A 17 -2.90 -8.58 9.71
C LEU A 17 -3.48 -9.96 9.33
N ASP A 18 -2.61 -10.94 9.00
CA ASP A 18 -2.95 -12.19 8.31
C ASP A 18 -3.94 -11.97 7.15
N ARG A 19 -3.66 -10.93 6.34
CA ARG A 19 -4.51 -10.50 5.23
C ARG A 19 -3.67 -10.37 3.96
N TRP A 20 -3.85 -11.34 3.09
CA TRP A 20 -3.09 -11.44 1.85
C TRP A 20 -3.87 -10.92 0.65
N VAL A 21 -3.15 -10.23 -0.23
CA VAL A 21 -3.69 -9.65 -1.45
C VAL A 21 -4.14 -10.75 -2.42
N ARG A 22 -5.29 -10.56 -3.06
CA ARG A 22 -5.86 -11.48 -4.05
C ARG A 22 -6.04 -10.81 -5.39
N ARG A 23 -6.10 -11.62 -6.44
CA ARG A 23 -6.41 -11.15 -7.80
C ARG A 23 -7.77 -10.44 -7.81
N GLY A 24 -7.81 -9.25 -8.38
CA GLY A 24 -9.00 -8.40 -8.45
C GLY A 24 -9.12 -7.39 -7.30
N ASP A 25 -8.36 -7.54 -6.22
CA ASP A 25 -8.36 -6.59 -5.10
C ASP A 25 -7.96 -5.19 -5.57
N VAL A 26 -8.51 -4.18 -4.89
CA VAL A 26 -8.12 -2.79 -5.05
C VAL A 26 -7.43 -2.35 -3.77
N MET A 27 -6.18 -1.88 -3.91
CA MET A 27 -5.40 -1.30 -2.81
C MET A 27 -5.33 0.21 -2.95
N GLU A 28 -5.50 0.92 -1.83
CA GLU A 28 -5.42 2.38 -1.75
C GLU A 28 -4.36 2.76 -0.71
N LEU A 29 -3.44 3.65 -1.09
CA LEU A 29 -2.44 4.25 -0.22
C LEU A 29 -2.66 5.76 -0.21
N SER A 30 -2.91 6.34 0.96
CA SER A 30 -3.18 7.76 1.11
C SER A 30 -2.14 8.40 2.01
N ILE A 31 -1.57 9.52 1.54
CA ILE A 31 -0.75 10.39 2.36
C ILE A 31 -1.37 11.77 2.35
N GLU A 32 -1.58 12.33 3.54
CA GLU A 32 -2.13 13.68 3.69
C GLU A 32 -1.30 14.68 2.87
N ARG A 33 -1.99 15.53 2.08
CA ARG A 33 -1.41 16.54 1.18
C ARG A 33 -0.65 16.01 -0.05
N LEU A 34 -0.49 14.70 -0.22
CA LEU A 34 0.03 14.09 -1.46
C LEU A 34 -1.08 13.46 -2.30
N GLY A 35 -2.12 12.93 -1.64
CA GLY A 35 -3.28 12.31 -2.29
C GLY A 35 -3.33 10.80 -2.09
N THR A 36 -4.09 10.12 -2.95
CA THR A 36 -4.35 8.68 -2.88
C THR A 36 -3.85 7.99 -4.15
N LEU A 37 -3.00 6.99 -3.98
CA LEU A 37 -2.62 6.03 -5.00
C LEU A 37 -3.55 4.82 -4.93
N ARG A 38 -4.25 4.51 -6.03
CA ARG A 38 -5.17 3.38 -6.14
C ARG A 38 -4.75 2.43 -7.24
N ASN A 39 -4.53 1.16 -6.90
CA ASN A 39 -4.14 0.12 -7.84
C ASN A 39 -5.06 -1.10 -7.74
N ARG A 40 -5.35 -1.72 -8.89
CA ARG A 40 -6.00 -3.03 -8.96
C ARG A 40 -4.93 -4.11 -9.13
N VAL A 41 -5.06 -5.19 -8.37
CA VAL A 41 -4.23 -6.38 -8.47
C VAL A 41 -4.76 -7.23 -9.62
N VAL A 42 -3.92 -7.57 -10.60
CA VAL A 42 -4.28 -8.29 -11.83
C VAL A 42 -3.48 -9.57 -12.01
#